data_AF-A0AAW5LDH5-F1
#
_entry.id   AF-A0AAW5LDH5-F1
#
_cell.length_a   1.000
_cell.length_b   1.000
_cell.length_c   1.000
_cell.angle_alpha   90.00
_cell.angle_beta   90.00
_cell.angle_gamma   90.00
#
_symmetry.space_group_name_H-M   'P 1'
#
loop_
_entity.id
_entity.type
_entity.pdbx_description
1 polymer ?
#
loop_
_entity_poly.entity_id
_entity_poly.type
_entity_poly.pdbx_seq_one_letter_code
_entity_poly.pdbx_strand_id
1 'polypeptide(L)'
;MSKTYNTLKYSIRQCGEDEIEIRNAFFDGYSRGFIRLLFIGIFCMSWYQNAKYNSPPFSIEMEAIKEDFIWAFNPDKKILPVYEESKKIHNNSEFQRMFPNKKLPPYSEYRVPYIERRATEKVRAYFHFIWIPFLLFLFFLPRPRGIRVNRKKRIIYAPILNGTYRVAFVPKEGDPLGGV
;
A
#
# COMPACT_ATOMS: atom_id res chain seq x y z
N MET A 1 0.48 28.25 -33.19
CA MET A 1 1.42 27.13 -32.92
C MET A 1 0.91 26.11 -31.88
N SER A 2 -0.35 26.18 -31.39
CA SER A 2 -0.82 25.38 -30.24
C SER A 2 -1.66 24.12 -30.56
N LYS A 3 -2.13 23.92 -31.79
CA LYS A 3 -3.07 22.80 -32.09
C LYS A 3 -2.41 21.44 -32.32
N THR A 4 -1.20 21.39 -32.90
CA THR A 4 -0.59 20.13 -33.37
C THR A 4 0.10 19.31 -32.28
N TYR A 5 0.54 19.94 -31.18
CA TYR A 5 1.24 19.23 -30.10
C TYR A 5 0.27 18.61 -29.07
N ASN A 6 -0.91 19.20 -28.89
CA ASN A 6 -1.92 18.72 -27.95
C ASN A 6 -2.49 17.34 -28.34
N THR A 7 -2.47 16.99 -29.62
CA THR A 7 -2.90 15.66 -30.11
C THR A 7 -1.89 14.55 -29.81
N LEU A 8 -0.62 14.88 -29.61
CA LEU A 8 0.45 13.87 -29.49
C LEU A 8 0.53 13.20 -28.10
N LYS A 9 -0.26 13.64 -27.11
CA LYS A 9 -0.33 13.07 -25.75
C LYS A 9 1.05 12.91 -25.08
N TYR A 10 2.03 13.75 -25.44
CA TYR A 10 3.34 13.78 -24.79
C TYR A 10 3.43 14.94 -23.79
N SER A 11 4.08 14.68 -22.66
CA SER A 11 4.56 15.71 -21.75
C SER A 11 5.98 16.11 -22.16
N ILE A 12 6.20 17.40 -22.40
CA ILE A 12 7.49 17.97 -22.74
C ILE A 12 7.93 18.88 -21.60
N ARG A 13 9.12 18.66 -21.06
CA ARG A 13 9.70 19.46 -19.99
C ARG A 13 11.12 19.91 -20.35
N GLN A 14 11.44 21.16 -20.05
CA GLN A 14 12.82 21.63 -20.12
C GLN A 14 13.60 21.16 -18.88
N CYS A 15 14.72 20.48 -19.09
CA CYS A 15 15.60 19.95 -18.04
C CYS A 15 16.88 20.79 -17.87
N GLY A 16 17.29 21.52 -18.92
CA GLY A 16 18.40 22.47 -18.92
C GLY A 16 18.22 23.48 -20.04
N GLU A 17 19.17 24.41 -20.22
CA GLU A 17 19.09 25.45 -21.26
C GLU A 17 18.86 24.83 -22.66
N ASP A 18 19.64 23.80 -22.99
CA ASP A 18 19.59 23.12 -24.30
C ASP A 18 18.91 21.75 -24.27
N GLU A 19 18.42 21.28 -23.10
CA GLU A 19 17.91 19.91 -22.92
C GLU A 19 16.41 19.90 -22.64
N ILE A 20 15.67 19.15 -23.45
CA ILE A 20 14.26 18.84 -23.23
C ILE A 20 14.07 17.35 -23.00
N GLU A 21 13.11 17.00 -22.16
CA GLU A 21 12.68 15.63 -21.94
C GLU A 21 11.23 15.47 -22.44
N ILE A 22 11.03 14.44 -23.25
CA ILE A 22 9.75 14.08 -23.87
C ILE A 22 9.31 12.74 -23.29
N ARG A 23 8.06 12.69 -22.81
CA ARG A 23 7.48 11.54 -22.10
C ARG A 23 6.05 11.32 -22.55
N ASN A 24 5.55 10.09 -22.48
CA ASN A 24 4.13 9.86 -22.65
C ASN A 24 3.36 10.43 -21.44
N ALA A 25 2.42 11.34 -21.67
CA ALA A 25 1.69 12.04 -20.62
C ALA A 25 0.85 11.10 -19.73
N PHE A 26 0.33 10.01 -20.32
CA PHE A 26 -0.44 8.99 -19.60
C PHE A 26 0.40 8.29 -18.52
N PHE A 27 1.63 7.89 -18.87
CA PHE A 27 2.53 7.21 -17.94
C PHE A 27 3.25 8.16 -16.98
N ASP A 28 3.45 9.43 -17.35
CA ASP A 28 4.24 10.37 -16.55
C ASP A 28 3.47 10.93 -15.34
N GLY A 29 2.23 11.36 -15.57
CA GLY A 29 1.44 12.09 -14.57
C GLY A 29 0.10 11.45 -14.24
N TYR A 30 -0.59 10.87 -15.21
CA TYR A 30 -1.99 10.45 -15.04
C TYR A 30 -2.13 9.27 -14.08
N SER A 31 -1.39 8.17 -14.27
CA SER A 31 -1.46 7.00 -13.39
C SER A 31 -1.08 7.33 -11.95
N ARG A 32 0.01 8.06 -11.74
CA ARG A 32 0.48 8.49 -10.41
C ARG A 32 -0.47 9.46 -9.74
N GLY A 33 -1.00 10.44 -10.48
CA GLY A 33 -1.98 11.38 -9.98
C GLY A 33 -3.27 10.68 -9.57
N PHE A 34 -3.74 9.75 -10.41
CA PHE A 34 -4.91 8.93 -10.12
C PHE A 34 -4.72 8.07 -8.86
N ILE A 35 -3.60 7.35 -8.74
CA ILE A 35 -3.29 6.55 -7.53
C ILE A 35 -3.30 7.45 -6.28
N ARG A 36 -2.66 8.62 -6.32
CA ARG A 36 -2.66 9.56 -5.19
C ARG A 36 -4.06 10.07 -4.84
N LEU A 37 -4.89 10.31 -5.85
CA LEU A 37 -6.29 10.70 -5.63
C LEU A 37 -7.06 9.59 -4.92
N LEU A 38 -6.82 8.32 -5.25
CA LEU A 38 -7.42 7.19 -4.52
C LEU A 38 -6.98 7.16 -3.06
N PHE A 39 -5.68 7.38 -2.77
CA PHE A 39 -5.20 7.48 -1.39
C PHE A 39 -5.85 8.63 -0.62
N ILE A 40 -6.03 9.80 -1.25
CA ILE A 40 -6.76 10.92 -0.65
C ILE A 40 -8.21 10.53 -0.37
N GLY A 41 -8.87 9.83 -1.30
CA GLY A 41 -10.23 9.32 -1.11
C GLY A 41 -10.34 8.36 0.09
N ILE A 42 -9.42 7.41 0.21
CA ILE A 42 -9.33 6.48 1.35
C ILE A 42 -9.10 7.25 2.65
N PHE A 43 -8.19 8.22 2.65
CA PHE A 43 -7.94 9.08 3.81
C PHE A 43 -9.20 9.85 4.23
N CYS A 44 -9.90 10.49 3.29
CA CYS A 44 -11.14 11.21 3.57
C CYS A 44 -12.24 10.29 4.12
N MET A 45 -12.36 9.08 3.57
CA MET A 45 -13.32 8.09 4.06
C MET A 45 -13.00 7.67 5.50
N SER A 46 -11.73 7.36 5.76
CA SER A 46 -11.28 6.98 7.10
C SER A 46 -11.46 8.12 8.09
N TRP A 47 -11.11 9.35 7.70
CA TRP A 47 -11.36 10.56 8.49
C TRP A 47 -12.85 10.69 8.85
N TYR A 48 -13.74 10.55 7.87
CA TYR A 48 -15.18 10.65 8.10
C TYR A 48 -15.70 9.58 9.09
N GLN A 49 -15.28 8.33 8.92
CA GLN A 49 -15.68 7.23 9.81
C GLN A 49 -15.17 7.44 11.24
N ASN A 50 -13.91 7.83 11.40
CA ASN A 50 -13.25 8.01 12.70
C ASN A 50 -13.68 9.32 13.40
N ALA A 51 -14.10 10.34 12.65
CA ALA A 51 -14.63 11.59 13.20
C ALA A 51 -15.87 11.37 14.07
N LYS A 52 -16.72 10.37 13.75
CA LYS A 52 -17.87 9.98 14.60
C LYS A 52 -17.46 9.62 16.03
N TYR A 53 -16.23 9.14 16.21
CA TYR A 53 -15.68 8.68 17.47
C TYR A 53 -14.62 9.64 18.04
N ASN A 54 -14.55 10.89 17.55
CA ASN A 54 -13.52 11.88 17.91
C ASN A 54 -12.09 11.32 17.85
N SER A 55 -11.85 10.39 16.93
CA SER A 55 -10.60 9.67 16.81
C SER A 55 -9.86 10.09 15.54
N PRO A 56 -8.51 10.02 15.51
CA PRO A 56 -7.74 10.37 14.33
C PRO A 56 -8.07 9.43 13.15
N PRO A 57 -7.81 9.87 11.90
CA PRO A 57 -7.97 9.00 10.73
C PRO A 57 -7.16 7.71 10.90
N PHE A 58 -7.71 6.62 10.40
CA PHE A 58 -7.22 5.24 10.47
C PHE A 58 -7.23 4.58 11.85
N SER A 59 -7.83 5.18 12.89
CA SER A 59 -7.76 4.59 14.24
C SER A 59 -8.41 3.22 14.33
N ILE A 60 -9.60 3.05 13.73
CA ILE A 60 -10.33 1.78 13.68
C ILE A 60 -9.51 0.72 12.92
N GLU A 61 -8.94 1.10 11.79
CA GLU A 61 -8.13 0.23 10.94
C GLU A 61 -6.84 -0.20 11.66
N MET A 62 -6.19 0.72 12.38
CA MET A 62 -5.03 0.42 13.22
C MET A 62 -5.37 -0.50 14.38
N GLU A 63 -6.53 -0.34 15.02
CA GLU A 63 -6.98 -1.25 16.08
C GLU A 63 -7.25 -2.65 15.54
N ALA A 64 -7.88 -2.77 14.37
CA ALA A 64 -8.11 -4.06 13.71
C ALA A 64 -6.78 -4.77 13.38
N ILE A 65 -5.81 -4.04 12.82
CA ILE A 65 -4.46 -4.56 12.55
C ILE A 65 -3.81 -5.02 13.87
N LYS A 66 -3.87 -4.20 14.92
CA LYS A 66 -3.34 -4.54 16.25
C LYS A 66 -4.00 -5.79 16.82
N GLU A 67 -5.31 -5.95 16.64
CA GLU A 67 -6.04 -7.13 17.09
C GLU A 67 -5.55 -8.39 16.35
N ASP A 68 -5.40 -8.33 15.02
CA ASP A 68 -4.83 -9.43 14.22
C ASP A 68 -3.43 -9.82 14.74
N PHE A 69 -2.56 -8.84 15.02
CA PHE A 69 -1.23 -9.09 15.60
C PHE A 69 -1.31 -9.75 16.99
N ILE A 70 -2.23 -9.30 17.85
CA ILE A 70 -2.43 -9.91 19.17
C ILE A 70 -2.88 -11.36 19.01
N TRP A 71 -3.87 -11.65 18.17
CA TRP A 71 -4.32 -13.03 17.94
C TRP A 71 -3.25 -13.90 17.29
N ALA A 72 -2.41 -13.33 16.43
CA ALA A 72 -1.37 -14.07 15.74
C ALA A 72 -0.20 -14.46 16.66
N PHE A 73 0.30 -13.51 17.45
CA PHE A 73 1.53 -13.67 18.20
C PHE A 73 1.32 -13.85 19.70
N ASN A 74 0.23 -13.31 20.26
CA ASN A 74 -0.02 -13.29 21.71
C ASN A 74 -1.51 -13.53 22.05
N PRO A 75 -2.15 -14.61 21.56
CA PRO A 75 -3.58 -14.85 21.75
C PRO A 75 -3.96 -14.97 23.24
N ASP A 76 -3.03 -15.42 24.08
CA ASP A 76 -3.26 -15.61 25.51
C ASP A 76 -3.56 -14.30 26.23
N LYS A 77 -3.10 -13.14 25.72
CA LYS A 77 -3.49 -11.82 26.24
C LYS A 77 -4.99 -11.57 26.19
N LYS A 78 -5.69 -12.22 25.26
CA LYS A 78 -7.16 -12.14 25.10
C LYS A 78 -7.87 -13.31 25.74
N ILE A 79 -7.32 -14.53 25.65
CA ILE A 79 -7.99 -15.75 26.13
C ILE A 79 -7.88 -15.89 27.65
N LEU A 80 -6.73 -15.56 28.26
CA LEU A 80 -6.49 -15.77 29.69
C LEU A 80 -7.47 -14.99 30.58
N PRO A 81 -7.77 -13.69 30.33
CA PRO A 81 -8.77 -12.97 31.12
C PRO A 81 -10.15 -13.64 31.11
N VAL A 82 -10.58 -14.14 29.95
CA VAL A 82 -11.87 -14.83 29.77
C VAL A 82 -11.87 -16.18 30.51
N TYR A 83 -10.74 -16.88 30.49
CA TYR A 83 -10.58 -18.12 31.25
C TYR A 83 -10.65 -17.88 32.77
N GLU A 84 -9.97 -16.85 33.29
CA GLU A 84 -10.01 -16.51 34.72
C GLU A 84 -11.43 -16.10 35.17
N GLU A 85 -12.18 -15.38 34.34
CA GLU A 85 -13.58 -15.09 34.60
C GLU A 85 -14.43 -16.37 34.61
N SER A 86 -14.23 -17.25 33.61
CA SER A 86 -14.90 -18.55 33.55
C SER A 86 -14.59 -19.39 34.80
N LYS A 87 -13.35 -19.36 35.29
CA LYS A 87 -12.92 -20.05 36.52
C LYS A 87 -13.63 -19.52 37.76
N LYS A 88 -13.80 -18.20 37.89
CA LYS A 88 -14.58 -17.61 38.98
C LYS A 88 -16.03 -18.09 38.97
N ILE A 89 -16.66 -18.18 37.79
CA ILE A 89 -18.04 -18.66 37.65
C ILE A 89 -18.15 -20.15 38.01
N HIS A 90 -17.25 -20.99 37.49
CA HIS A 90 -17.29 -22.45 37.76
C HIS A 90 -16.95 -22.80 39.21
N ASN A 91 -16.24 -21.92 39.93
CA ASN A 91 -15.93 -22.08 41.35
C ASN A 91 -17.04 -21.54 42.27
N ASN A 92 -18.08 -20.88 41.74
CA ASN A 92 -19.21 -20.43 42.55
C ASN A 92 -20.06 -21.63 42.98
N SER A 93 -20.38 -21.70 44.28
CA SER A 93 -21.20 -22.77 44.87
C SER A 93 -22.58 -22.90 44.22
N GLU A 94 -23.19 -21.78 43.81
CA GLU A 94 -24.49 -21.79 43.14
C GLU A 94 -24.41 -22.41 41.74
N PHE A 95 -23.35 -22.09 40.99
CA PHE A 95 -23.10 -22.66 39.67
C PHE A 95 -22.83 -24.16 39.77
N GLN A 96 -22.03 -24.59 40.75
CA GLN A 96 -21.76 -26.01 40.99
C GLN A 96 -23.04 -26.78 41.38
N ARG A 97 -23.94 -26.15 42.14
CA ARG A 97 -25.24 -26.74 42.47
C ARG A 97 -26.14 -26.91 41.25
N MET A 98 -26.19 -25.91 40.36
CA MET A 98 -27.02 -25.95 39.15
C MET A 98 -26.42 -26.83 38.03
N PHE A 99 -25.09 -26.91 37.95
CA PHE A 99 -24.37 -27.61 36.88
C PHE A 99 -23.25 -28.52 37.43
N PRO A 100 -23.56 -29.55 38.22
CA PRO A 100 -22.57 -30.36 38.94
C PRO A 100 -21.59 -31.09 38.02
N ASN A 101 -22.02 -31.43 36.80
CA ASN A 101 -21.21 -32.18 35.83
C ASN A 101 -20.40 -31.27 34.90
N LYS A 102 -20.60 -29.95 34.94
CA LYS A 102 -19.96 -29.01 34.02
C LYS A 102 -18.66 -28.49 34.62
N LYS A 103 -17.57 -29.23 34.42
CA LYS A 103 -16.23 -28.85 34.86
C LYS A 103 -15.54 -27.98 33.81
N LEU A 104 -14.82 -26.96 34.27
CA LEU A 104 -13.98 -26.15 33.39
C LEU A 104 -12.74 -26.97 32.98
N PRO A 105 -12.47 -27.16 31.68
CA PRO A 105 -11.26 -27.85 31.23
C PRO A 105 -10.00 -27.06 31.61
N PRO A 106 -8.82 -27.69 31.66
CA PRO A 106 -7.56 -26.99 31.87
C PRO A 106 -7.33 -25.95 30.76
N TYR A 107 -6.61 -24.88 31.09
CA TYR A 107 -6.36 -23.77 30.16
C TYR A 107 -5.79 -24.22 28.80
N SER A 108 -4.92 -25.24 28.82
CA SER A 108 -4.30 -25.84 27.63
C SER A 108 -5.33 -26.32 26.62
N GLU A 109 -6.43 -26.91 27.07
CA GLU A 109 -7.53 -27.39 26.22
C GLU A 109 -8.52 -26.25 25.94
N TYR A 110 -8.81 -25.42 26.93
CA TYR A 110 -9.74 -24.29 26.81
C TYR A 110 -9.34 -23.32 25.68
N ARG A 111 -8.04 -23.07 25.50
CA ARG A 111 -7.54 -22.09 24.50
C ARG A 111 -7.58 -22.58 23.06
N VAL A 112 -7.55 -23.90 22.82
CA VAL A 112 -7.50 -24.51 21.48
C VAL A 112 -8.61 -23.99 20.56
N PRO A 113 -9.90 -24.07 20.91
CA PRO A 113 -10.98 -23.64 20.02
C PRO A 113 -10.94 -22.14 19.70
N TYR A 114 -10.46 -21.31 20.62
CA TYR A 114 -10.29 -19.86 20.37
C TYR A 114 -9.21 -19.59 19.32
N ILE A 115 -8.12 -20.35 19.36
CA ILE A 115 -7.01 -20.20 18.42
C ILE A 115 -7.40 -20.77 17.05
N GLU A 116 -8.06 -21.92 17.01
CA GLU A 116 -8.48 -22.58 15.76
C GLU A 116 -9.52 -21.73 15.02
N ARG A 117 -10.53 -21.21 15.73
CA ARG A 117 -11.54 -20.33 15.14
C ARG A 117 -10.93 -19.06 14.55
N ARG A 118 -9.78 -18.63 15.06
CA ARG A 118 -9.08 -17.41 14.64
C ARG A 118 -7.80 -17.68 13.84
N ALA A 119 -7.79 -18.78 13.08
CA ALA A 119 -6.71 -19.07 12.15
C ALA A 119 -6.56 -18.00 11.05
N THR A 120 -7.65 -17.32 10.67
CA THR A 120 -7.63 -16.28 9.63
C THR A 120 -6.86 -15.02 10.05
N GLU A 121 -6.97 -14.63 11.31
CA GLU A 121 -6.30 -13.49 11.94
C GLU A 121 -4.78 -13.65 11.84
N LYS A 122 -4.29 -14.88 12.04
CA LYS A 122 -2.88 -15.22 11.85
C LYS A 122 -2.42 -14.94 10.42
N VAL A 123 -3.18 -15.40 9.43
CA VAL A 123 -2.85 -15.17 8.01
C VAL A 123 -2.89 -13.68 7.68
N ARG A 124 -3.90 -12.95 8.17
CA ARG A 124 -4.02 -11.50 7.99
C ARG A 124 -2.83 -10.75 8.59
N ALA A 125 -2.37 -11.14 9.77
CA ALA A 125 -1.20 -10.54 10.42
C ALA A 125 0.06 -10.63 9.54
N TYR A 126 0.30 -11.78 8.89
CA TYR A 126 1.41 -11.91 7.94
C TYR A 126 1.19 -11.09 6.67
N PHE A 127 -0.04 -11.03 6.17
CA PHE A 127 -0.37 -10.24 4.99
C PHE A 127 -0.15 -8.74 5.22
N HIS A 128 -0.36 -8.22 6.44
CA HIS A 128 -0.05 -6.83 6.81
C HIS A 128 1.40 -6.42 6.49
N PHE A 129 2.37 -7.34 6.61
CA PHE A 129 3.75 -7.07 6.21
C PHE A 129 3.97 -6.95 4.70
N ILE A 130 3.03 -7.44 3.88
CA ILE A 130 3.15 -7.43 2.42
C ILE A 130 2.39 -6.24 1.82
N TRP A 131 1.12 -6.05 2.20
CA TRP A 131 0.31 -5.01 1.55
C TRP A 131 0.67 -3.60 2.00
N ILE A 132 1.11 -3.38 3.24
CA ILE A 132 1.53 -2.05 3.72
C ILE A 132 2.70 -1.51 2.89
N PRO A 133 3.84 -2.23 2.72
CA PRO A 133 4.92 -1.75 1.87
C PRO A 133 4.52 -1.69 0.40
N PHE A 134 3.62 -2.56 -0.06
CA PHE A 134 3.08 -2.48 -1.42
C PHE A 134 2.30 -1.17 -1.66
N LEU A 135 1.45 -0.74 -0.72
CA LEU A 135 0.76 0.55 -0.80
C LEU A 135 1.74 1.73 -0.75
N LEU A 136 2.76 1.66 0.10
CA LEU A 136 3.82 2.67 0.13
C LEU A 136 4.54 2.75 -1.24
N PHE A 137 4.87 1.61 -1.83
CA PHE A 137 5.44 1.55 -3.18
C PHE A 137 4.53 2.18 -4.22
N LEU A 138 3.22 1.92 -4.19
CA LEU A 138 2.25 2.54 -5.09
C LEU A 138 2.15 4.06 -4.89
N PHE A 139 2.18 4.54 -3.66
CA PHE A 139 2.15 5.98 -3.36
C PHE A 139 3.39 6.71 -3.90
N PHE A 140 4.55 6.06 -3.79
CA PHE A 140 5.84 6.53 -4.30
C PHE A 140 6.20 5.98 -5.68
N LEU A 141 5.22 5.57 -6.49
CA LEU A 141 5.45 4.94 -7.79
C LEU A 141 6.48 5.75 -8.60
N PRO A 142 7.61 5.12 -8.98
CA PRO A 142 8.72 5.83 -9.59
C PRO A 142 8.28 6.46 -10.90
N ARG A 143 8.82 7.65 -11.16
CA ARG A 143 8.52 8.37 -12.39
C ARG A 143 9.20 7.65 -13.56
N PRO A 144 8.49 7.28 -14.65
CA PRO A 144 9.12 6.67 -15.81
C PRO A 144 10.14 7.64 -16.42
N ARG A 145 11.23 7.11 -16.99
CA ARG A 145 12.25 7.93 -17.66
C ARG A 145 11.81 8.26 -19.09
N GLY A 146 11.99 9.51 -19.51
CA GLY A 146 11.66 9.96 -20.86
C GLY A 146 12.84 9.89 -21.82
N ILE A 147 12.55 10.18 -23.09
CA ILE A 147 13.56 10.46 -24.11
C ILE A 147 14.03 11.89 -23.90
N ARG A 148 15.34 12.13 -23.95
CA ARG A 148 15.95 13.46 -23.83
C ARG A 148 16.49 13.90 -25.17
N VAL A 149 16.38 15.19 -25.44
CA VAL A 149 16.87 15.82 -26.66
C VAL A 149 17.72 17.02 -26.26
N ASN A 150 18.96 17.04 -26.73
CA ASN A 150 19.86 18.17 -26.54
C ASN A 150 20.01 18.92 -27.86
N ARG A 151 19.57 20.19 -27.88
CA ARG A 151 19.55 21.02 -29.10
C ARG A 151 20.94 21.47 -29.53
N LYS A 152 21.80 21.83 -28.58
CA LYS A 152 23.18 22.27 -28.83
C LYS A 152 24.06 21.15 -29.35
N LYS A 153 23.98 19.97 -28.73
CA LYS A 153 24.73 18.77 -29.12
C LYS A 153 24.07 18.01 -30.29
N ARG A 154 22.82 18.35 -30.65
CA ARG A 154 22.02 17.66 -31.68
C ARG A 154 21.96 16.15 -31.46
N ILE A 155 21.65 15.74 -30.24
CA ILE A 155 21.53 14.33 -29.86
C ILE A 155 20.17 14.06 -29.22
N ILE A 156 19.60 12.90 -29.55
CA ILE A 156 18.46 12.31 -28.88
C ILE A 156 19.00 11.12 -28.09
N TYR A 157 18.68 11.03 -26.80
CA TYR A 157 19.11 9.90 -25.99
C TYR A 157 18.05 9.42 -25.02
N ALA A 158 17.99 8.10 -24.85
CA ALA A 158 17.08 7.45 -23.93
C ALA A 158 17.87 6.55 -22.96
N PRO A 159 17.60 6.66 -21.64
CA PRO A 159 18.25 5.79 -20.66
C PRO A 159 17.74 4.36 -20.80
N ILE A 160 18.68 3.41 -20.82
CA ILE A 160 18.44 1.97 -20.77
C ILE A 160 18.41 1.54 -19.29
N LEU A 161 17.81 0.39 -19.01
CA LEU A 161 17.76 -0.23 -17.67
C LEU A 161 19.14 -0.35 -17.00
N ASN A 162 20.22 -0.52 -17.77
CA ASN A 162 21.59 -0.70 -17.25
C ASN A 162 22.34 0.62 -16.98
N GLY A 163 21.66 1.78 -17.01
CA GLY A 163 22.29 3.09 -16.78
C GLY A 163 23.06 3.64 -17.98
N THR A 164 23.17 2.88 -19.08
CA THR A 164 23.67 3.34 -20.36
C THR A 164 22.59 4.09 -21.14
N TYR A 165 23.00 4.88 -22.14
CA TYR A 165 22.09 5.65 -22.98
C TYR A 165 22.16 5.15 -24.42
N ARG A 166 20.99 4.93 -25.04
CA ARG A 166 20.92 4.85 -26.51
C ARG A 166 20.98 6.27 -27.03
N VAL A 167 21.88 6.56 -27.96
CA VAL A 167 22.06 7.89 -28.53
C VAL A 167 21.82 7.83 -30.03
N ALA A 168 21.04 8.77 -30.54
CA ALA A 168 20.86 9.02 -31.97
C ALA A 168 21.32 10.45 -32.27
N PHE A 169 22.11 10.61 -33.33
CA PHE A 169 22.60 11.92 -33.77
C PHE A 169 21.62 12.53 -34.77
N VAL A 170 21.37 13.83 -34.63
CA VAL A 170 20.50 14.58 -35.54
C VAL A 170 21.38 15.33 -36.55
N PRO A 171 21.24 15.05 -37.86
CA PRO A 171 22.06 15.67 -38.90
C PRO A 171 21.84 17.19 -39.00
N LYS A 172 22.78 17.88 -39.67
CA LYS A 172 22.69 19.35 -39.81
C LYS A 172 21.58 19.80 -40.75
N GLU A 173 21.37 19.01 -41.80
CA GLU A 173 20.43 19.21 -42.90
C GLU A 173 19.79 17.86 -43.23
N GLY A 174 18.54 17.85 -43.71
CA GLY A 174 17.80 16.62 -44.02
C GLY A 174 16.88 16.12 -42.90
N ASP A 175 16.32 14.93 -43.08
CA ASP A 175 15.37 14.32 -42.14
C ASP A 175 16.09 13.93 -40.82
N PRO A 176 15.68 14.48 -39.66
CA PRO A 176 16.26 14.14 -38.36
C PRO A 176 16.11 12.67 -37.96
N LEU A 177 15.25 11.91 -38.63
CA LEU A 177 15.01 10.48 -38.42
C LEU A 177 15.39 9.61 -39.62
N GLY A 178 15.83 10.20 -40.74
CA GLY A 178 16.15 9.50 -41.98
C GLY A 178 17.50 8.76 -41.99
N GLY A 179 18.21 8.77 -40.87
CA GLY A 179 19.50 8.11 -40.67
C GLY A 179 19.42 6.79 -39.88
N VAL A 180 18.27 6.11 -39.92
CA VAL A 180 18.11 4.72 -39.43
C VAL A 180 18.08 3.78 -40.62
#